data_AF-A0A960HU86-F1
#
_entry.id   AF-A0A960HU86-F1
#
_cell.length_a   1.000
_cell.length_b   1.000
_cell.length_c   1.000
_cell.angle_alpha   90.00
_cell.angle_beta   90.00
_cell.angle_gamma   90.00
#
_symmetry.space_group_name_H-M   'P 1'
#
loop_
_entity.id
_entity.type
_entity.pdbx_description
1 polymer ?
#
loop_
_entity_poly.entity_id
_entity_poly.type
_entity_poly.pdbx_seq_one_letter_code
_entity_poly.pdbx_strand_id
1 'polypeptide(L)'
;MTTTERRRDDLHHRLDDVLGPDHATTLMDHLPTVPWRDLATREDVQRLRSEMEVRFDQMDLRLERIVNRLDHLDDRQDHLDSRLDHLDRRFDQQDERFRGLHGAIESSQTLLRSEVVSMGASLSSDLMRQLLVIHAATVALIAAVFFGGTALVG
;
A
#
# COMPACT_ATOMS: atom_id res chain seq x y z
N MET A 1 28.13 -62.72 18.62
CA MET A 1 27.33 -63.87 18.13
C MET A 1 25.92 -63.77 18.68
N THR A 2 25.04 -63.13 17.91
CA THR A 2 23.62 -62.99 18.25
C THR A 2 22.95 -64.37 18.16
N THR A 3 21.90 -64.60 18.94
CA THR A 3 21.16 -65.86 19.01
C THR A 3 20.66 -66.37 17.65
N THR A 4 20.57 -65.48 16.66
CA THR A 4 20.22 -65.78 15.26
C THR A 4 21.33 -66.53 14.52
N GLU A 5 22.59 -66.16 14.76
CA GLU A 5 23.75 -66.74 14.08
C GLU A 5 23.95 -68.21 14.48
N ARG A 6 23.85 -68.54 15.78
CA ARG A 6 23.87 -69.93 16.27
C ARG A 6 22.72 -70.79 15.75
N ARG A 7 21.52 -70.21 15.59
CA ARG A 7 20.36 -70.95 15.05
C ARG A 7 20.49 -71.17 13.54
N ARG A 8 21.11 -70.23 12.84
CA ARG A 8 21.42 -70.35 11.41
C ARG A 8 22.44 -71.48 11.20
N ASP A 9 23.49 -71.54 12.01
CA ASP A 9 24.48 -72.62 11.93
C ASP A 9 23.88 -74.00 12.25
N ASP A 10 23.06 -74.10 13.30
CA ASP A 10 22.36 -75.36 13.65
C ASP A 10 21.41 -75.83 12.54
N LEU A 11 20.66 -74.89 11.93
CA LEU A 11 19.78 -75.18 10.81
C LEU A 11 20.57 -75.60 9.56
N HIS A 12 21.72 -74.96 9.31
CA HIS A 12 22.58 -75.31 8.18
C HIS A 12 23.05 -76.77 8.31
N HIS A 13 23.55 -77.15 9.49
CA HIS A 13 24.07 -78.49 9.73
C HIS A 13 22.98 -79.56 9.60
N ARG A 14 21.77 -79.28 10.09
CA ARG A 14 20.64 -80.22 9.94
C ARG A 14 20.12 -80.33 8.51
N LEU A 15 20.21 -79.25 7.72
CA LEU A 15 19.86 -79.29 6.29
C LEU A 15 20.91 -80.05 5.48
N ASP A 16 22.18 -79.91 5.85
CA ASP A 16 23.31 -80.63 5.25
C ASP A 16 23.13 -82.15 5.40
N ASP A 17 22.80 -82.61 6.61
CA ASP A 17 22.55 -84.03 6.91
C ASP A 17 21.38 -84.66 6.12
N VAL A 18 20.39 -83.87 5.69
CA VAL A 18 19.14 -84.36 5.08
C VAL A 18 19.13 -84.20 3.56
N LEU A 19 19.63 -83.08 3.04
CA LEU A 19 19.50 -82.68 1.63
C LEU A 19 20.86 -82.64 0.90
N GLY A 20 21.96 -82.74 1.64
CA GLY A 20 23.32 -82.56 1.14
C GLY A 20 23.76 -81.09 1.06
N PRO A 21 25.08 -80.86 0.97
CA PRO A 21 25.70 -79.55 1.20
C PRO A 21 25.28 -78.48 0.21
N ASP A 22 25.16 -78.82 -1.08
CA ASP A 22 24.83 -77.86 -2.13
C ASP A 22 23.37 -77.36 -2.01
N HIS A 23 22.43 -78.26 -1.69
CA HIS A 23 21.02 -77.91 -1.51
C HIS A 23 20.80 -77.15 -0.20
N ALA A 24 21.51 -77.53 0.88
CA ALA A 24 21.47 -76.82 2.15
C ALA A 24 21.96 -75.37 1.99
N THR A 25 23.08 -75.16 1.30
CA THR A 25 23.64 -73.82 1.07
C THR A 25 22.68 -72.94 0.26
N THR A 26 22.10 -73.49 -0.83
CA THR A 26 21.14 -72.77 -1.66
C THR A 26 19.89 -72.33 -0.86
N LEU A 27 19.36 -73.20 0.00
CA LEU A 27 18.24 -72.84 0.89
C LEU A 27 18.63 -71.78 1.94
N MET A 28 19.85 -71.87 2.47
CA MET A 28 20.36 -70.90 3.43
C MET A 28 20.60 -69.52 2.81
N ASP A 29 20.94 -69.44 1.52
CA ASP A 29 21.10 -68.18 0.78
C ASP A 29 19.76 -67.45 0.58
N HIS A 30 18.66 -68.18 0.46
CA HIS A 30 17.32 -67.60 0.34
C HIS A 30 16.71 -67.18 1.67
N LEU A 31 17.29 -67.57 2.81
CA LEU A 31 16.83 -67.12 4.11
C LEU A 31 17.28 -65.69 4.37
N PRO A 32 16.34 -64.79 4.74
CA PRO A 32 16.67 -63.41 5.05
C PRO A 32 17.75 -63.35 6.14
N THR A 33 18.66 -62.41 5.97
CA THR A 33 19.79 -62.17 6.89
C THR A 33 19.34 -61.59 8.24
N VAL A 34 18.13 -61.05 8.28
CA VAL A 34 17.48 -60.48 9.47
C VAL A 34 16.39 -61.41 10.02
N PRO A 35 16.20 -61.46 11.36
CA PRO A 35 15.12 -62.23 11.98
C PRO A 35 13.75 -61.83 11.44
N TRP A 36 12.88 -62.81 11.17
CA TRP A 36 11.50 -62.58 10.75
C TRP A 36 10.65 -61.76 11.74
N ARG A 37 11.09 -61.64 13.01
CA ARG A 37 10.47 -60.78 14.03
C ARG A 37 10.81 -59.29 13.86
N ASP A 38 11.87 -58.98 13.13
CA ASP A 38 12.33 -57.60 12.90
C ASP A 38 11.79 -57.04 11.56
N LEU A 39 11.15 -57.90 10.75
CA LEU A 39 10.43 -57.46 9.56
C LEU A 39 9.09 -56.87 9.96
N ALA A 40 8.77 -55.69 9.41
CA ALA A 40 7.48 -55.05 9.62
C ALA A 40 6.35 -56.01 9.25
N THR A 41 5.46 -56.27 10.20
CA THR A 41 4.33 -57.15 9.95
C THR A 41 3.30 -56.43 9.08
N ARG A 42 2.39 -57.19 8.45
CA ARG A 42 1.26 -56.61 7.72
C ARG A 42 0.42 -55.68 8.61
N GLU A 43 0.31 -56.01 9.90
CA GLU A 43 -0.41 -55.19 10.89
C GLU A 43 0.31 -53.87 11.16
N ASP A 44 1.64 -53.88 11.28
CA ASP A 44 2.45 -52.66 11.43
C ASP A 44 2.27 -51.70 10.23
N VAL A 45 2.28 -52.25 9.02
CA VAL A 45 2.06 -51.47 7.80
C VAL A 45 0.63 -50.92 7.74
N GLN A 46 -0.37 -51.70 8.15
CA GLN A 46 -1.77 -51.23 8.21
C GLN A 46 -1.96 -50.13 9.25
N ARG A 47 -1.32 -50.27 10.42
CA ARG A 47 -1.34 -49.25 11.47
C ARG A 47 -0.69 -47.95 10.98
N LEU A 48 0.49 -48.04 10.38
CA LEU A 48 1.17 -46.87 9.80
C LEU A 48 0.32 -46.20 8.71
N ARG A 49 -0.34 -46.98 7.86
CA ARG A 49 -1.26 -46.46 6.83
C ARG A 49 -2.41 -45.68 7.45
N SER A 50 -3.04 -46.22 8.50
CA SER A 50 -4.14 -45.56 9.19
C SER A 50 -3.68 -44.29 9.93
N GLU A 51 -2.53 -44.32 10.59
CA GLU A 51 -1.93 -43.13 11.21
C GLU A 51 -1.60 -42.04 10.18
N MET A 52 -1.11 -42.44 9.00
CA MET A 52 -0.86 -41.52 7.88
C MET A 52 -2.16 -40.90 7.36
N GLU A 53 -3.20 -41.70 7.15
CA GLU A 53 -4.51 -41.22 6.66
C GLU A 53 -5.08 -40.14 7.60
N VAL A 54 -5.08 -40.39 8.91
CA VAL A 54 -5.51 -39.40 9.92
C VAL A 54 -4.66 -38.12 9.89
N ARG A 55 -3.34 -38.25 9.71
CA ARG A 55 -2.46 -37.08 9.60
C ARG A 55 -2.71 -36.28 8.32
N PHE A 56 -3.02 -36.94 7.21
CA PHE A 56 -3.37 -36.29 5.95
C PHE A 56 -4.71 -35.56 6.08
N ASP A 57 -5.74 -36.19 6.65
CA ASP A 57 -7.03 -35.54 6.92
C ASP A 57 -6.86 -34.29 7.80
N GLN A 58 -6.02 -34.39 8.84
CA GLN A 58 -5.72 -33.24 9.71
C GLN A 58 -4.97 -32.13 8.96
N MET A 59 -4.11 -32.49 8.00
CA MET A 59 -3.40 -31.53 7.17
C MET A 59 -4.36 -30.81 6.22
N ASP A 60 -5.29 -31.54 5.60
CA ASP A 60 -6.31 -30.96 4.72
C ASP A 60 -7.18 -29.95 5.46
N LEU A 61 -7.67 -30.29 6.66
CA LEU A 61 -8.42 -29.36 7.51
C LEU A 61 -7.63 -28.10 7.88
N ARG A 62 -6.30 -28.22 8.06
CA ARG A 62 -5.44 -27.06 8.33
C ARG A 62 -5.26 -26.21 7.07
N LEU A 63 -5.12 -26.82 5.91
CA LEU A 63 -5.00 -26.13 4.63
C LEU A 63 -6.29 -25.38 4.29
N GLU A 64 -7.46 -25.98 4.47
CA GLU A 64 -8.75 -25.31 4.30
C GLU A 64 -8.88 -24.07 5.19
N ARG A 65 -8.43 -24.16 6.45
CA ARG A 65 -8.42 -23.01 7.35
C ARG A 65 -7.48 -21.90 6.88
N ILE A 66 -6.35 -22.26 6.28
CA ILE A 66 -5.40 -21.29 5.72
C ILE A 66 -6.03 -20.61 4.50
N VAL A 67 -6.65 -21.37 3.60
CA VAL A 67 -7.35 -20.83 2.42
C VAL A 67 -8.43 -19.83 2.84
N ASN A 68 -9.32 -20.22 3.76
CA ASN A 68 -10.36 -19.32 4.28
C ASN A 68 -9.79 -18.03 4.91
N ARG A 69 -8.62 -18.12 5.55
CA ARG A 69 -7.96 -16.93 6.11
C ARG A 69 -7.34 -16.05 5.03
N LEU A 70 -6.83 -16.63 3.95
CA LEU A 70 -6.32 -15.90 2.80
C LEU A 70 -7.46 -15.18 2.08
N ASP A 71 -8.60 -15.84 1.86
CA ASP A 71 -9.78 -15.21 1.26
C ASP A 71 -10.24 -13.98 2.08
N HIS A 72 -10.24 -14.09 3.42
CA HIS A 72 -10.56 -12.95 4.27
C HIS A 72 -9.51 -11.83 4.23
N LEU A 73 -8.25 -12.15 3.95
CA LEU A 73 -7.22 -11.13 3.75
C LEU A 73 -7.40 -10.41 2.42
N ASP A 74 -7.78 -11.13 1.36
CA ASP A 74 -8.09 -10.55 0.05
C ASP A 74 -9.29 -9.59 0.16
N ASP A 75 -10.38 -10.00 0.81
CA ASP A 75 -11.55 -9.13 1.07
C ASP A 75 -11.15 -7.83 1.82
N ARG A 76 -10.25 -7.95 2.80
CA ARG A 76 -9.74 -6.81 3.56
C ARG A 76 -8.89 -5.89 2.70
N GLN A 77 -8.11 -6.45 1.78
CA GLN A 77 -7.27 -5.70 0.87
C GLN A 77 -8.14 -4.90 -0.11
N ASP A 78 -9.16 -5.51 -0.71
CA ASP A 78 -10.12 -4.83 -1.59
C ASP A 78 -10.83 -3.66 -0.88
N HIS A 79 -11.17 -3.85 0.40
CA HIS A 79 -11.74 -2.78 1.21
C HIS A 79 -10.76 -1.63 1.49
N LEU A 80 -9.48 -1.95 1.72
CA LEU A 80 -8.44 -0.93 1.88
C LEU A 80 -8.21 -0.14 0.60
N ASP A 81 -8.15 -0.81 -0.54
CA ASP A 81 -7.98 -0.17 -1.85
C ASP A 81 -9.15 0.78 -2.13
N SER A 82 -10.38 0.34 -1.89
CA SER A 82 -11.59 1.19 -2.02
C SER A 82 -11.55 2.43 -1.12
N ARG A 83 -10.97 2.33 0.08
CA ARG A 83 -10.82 3.45 1.01
C ARG A 83 -9.72 4.41 0.57
N LEU A 84 -8.63 3.90 -0.01
CA LEU A 84 -7.55 4.74 -0.57
C LEU A 84 -8.07 5.53 -1.78
N ASP A 85 -8.79 4.89 -2.71
CA ASP A 85 -9.43 5.56 -3.84
C ASP A 85 -10.42 6.67 -3.42
N HIS A 86 -11.09 6.47 -2.28
CA HIS A 86 -11.96 7.50 -1.71
C HIS A 86 -11.17 8.66 -1.11
N LEU A 87 -10.04 8.40 -0.45
CA LEU A 87 -9.16 9.43 0.08
C LEU A 87 -8.53 10.26 -1.04
N ASP A 88 -8.05 9.63 -2.11
CA ASP A 88 -7.46 10.32 -3.25
C ASP A 88 -8.46 11.31 -3.87
N ARG A 89 -9.69 10.87 -4.13
CA ARG A 89 -10.76 11.76 -4.62
C ARG A 89 -11.07 12.93 -3.69
N ARG A 90 -10.96 12.73 -2.37
CA ARG A 90 -11.15 13.82 -1.39
C ARG A 90 -9.99 14.80 -1.42
N PHE A 91 -8.76 14.32 -1.59
CA PHE A 91 -7.60 15.20 -1.75
C PHE A 91 -7.67 15.99 -3.05
N ASP A 92 -8.06 15.37 -4.16
CA ASP A 92 -8.28 16.09 -5.44
C ASP A 92 -9.31 17.21 -5.28
N GLN A 93 -10.41 16.95 -4.58
CA GLN A 93 -11.43 17.96 -4.30
C GLN A 93 -10.91 19.09 -3.41
N GLN A 94 -10.05 18.79 -2.43
CA GLN A 94 -9.42 19.80 -1.59
C GLN A 94 -8.46 20.65 -2.40
N ASP A 95 -7.63 20.05 -3.24
CA ASP A 95 -6.72 20.76 -4.14
C ASP A 95 -7.47 21.72 -5.06
N GLU A 96 -8.60 21.29 -5.62
CA GLU A 96 -9.41 22.15 -6.48
C GLU A 96 -10.01 23.34 -5.71
N ARG A 97 -10.46 23.11 -4.47
CA ARG A 97 -10.90 24.20 -3.58
C ARG A 97 -9.77 25.18 -3.27
N PHE A 98 -8.55 24.68 -3.02
CA PHE A 98 -7.40 25.53 -2.75
C PHE A 98 -7.00 26.35 -3.99
N ARG A 99 -7.01 25.75 -5.19
CA ARG A 99 -6.80 26.48 -6.45
C ARG A 99 -7.84 27.58 -6.63
N GLY A 100 -9.12 27.27 -6.40
CA GLY A 100 -10.20 28.25 -6.45
C GLY A 100 -10.03 29.41 -5.48
N LEU A 101 -9.67 29.12 -4.21
CA LEU A 101 -9.38 30.14 -3.21
C LEU A 101 -8.17 31.01 -3.61
N HIS A 102 -7.11 30.40 -4.13
CA HIS A 102 -5.94 31.13 -4.60
C HIS A 102 -6.29 32.10 -5.73
N GLY A 103 -7.02 31.64 -6.75
CA GLY A 103 -7.48 32.51 -7.83
C GLY A 103 -8.44 33.62 -7.36
N ALA A 104 -9.30 33.34 -6.38
CA ALA A 104 -10.17 34.35 -5.78
C ALA A 104 -9.36 35.43 -5.05
N ILE A 105 -8.30 35.05 -4.33
CA ILE A 105 -7.39 35.99 -3.66
C ILE A 105 -6.64 36.83 -4.69
N GLU A 106 -6.08 36.21 -5.73
CA GLU A 106 -5.38 36.93 -6.80
C GLU A 106 -6.29 37.95 -7.49
N SER A 107 -7.52 37.54 -7.86
CA SER A 107 -8.48 38.45 -8.48
C SER A 107 -8.86 39.62 -7.56
N SER A 108 -9.10 39.37 -6.26
CA SER A 108 -9.33 40.43 -5.28
C SER A 108 -8.14 41.39 -5.16
N GLN A 109 -6.90 40.86 -5.12
CA GLN A 109 -5.69 41.69 -5.07
C GLN A 109 -5.53 42.55 -6.33
N THR A 110 -5.79 42.00 -7.52
CA THR A 110 -5.71 42.76 -8.77
C THR A 110 -6.77 43.88 -8.82
N LEU A 111 -7.99 43.60 -8.38
CA LEU A 111 -9.07 44.60 -8.30
C LEU A 111 -8.70 45.73 -7.34
N LEU A 112 -8.31 45.40 -6.11
CA LEU A 112 -7.91 46.40 -5.12
C LEU A 112 -6.72 47.23 -5.59
N ARG A 113 -5.72 46.60 -6.22
CA ARG A 113 -4.58 47.32 -6.81
C ARG A 113 -5.02 48.30 -7.89
N SER A 114 -5.95 47.90 -8.76
CA SER A 114 -6.49 48.77 -9.80
C SER A 114 -7.31 49.94 -9.24
N GLU A 115 -8.09 49.69 -8.17
CA GLU A 115 -8.89 50.69 -7.48
C GLU A 115 -8.02 51.73 -6.78
N VAL A 116 -6.96 51.29 -6.09
CA VAL A 116 -5.99 52.21 -5.45
C VAL A 116 -5.29 53.09 -6.49
N VAL A 117 -4.90 52.52 -7.63
CA VAL A 117 -4.27 53.28 -8.73
C VAL A 117 -5.24 54.30 -9.32
N SER A 118 -6.51 53.93 -9.53
CA SER A 118 -7.52 54.84 -10.09
C SER A 118 -7.89 55.96 -9.11
N MET A 119 -7.99 55.66 -7.81
CA MET A 119 -8.14 56.67 -6.74
C MET A 119 -6.97 57.66 -6.72
N GLY A 120 -5.74 57.17 -6.87
CA GLY A 120 -4.56 58.04 -6.97
C GLY A 120 -4.61 58.97 -8.18
N ALA A 121 -5.01 58.44 -9.33
CA ALA A 121 -5.15 59.22 -10.56
C ALA A 121 -6.27 60.28 -10.47
N SER A 122 -7.43 59.93 -9.90
CA SER A 122 -8.54 60.86 -9.73
C SER A 122 -8.18 62.00 -8.78
N LEU A 123 -7.60 61.69 -7.61
CA LEU A 123 -7.11 62.69 -6.66
C LEU A 123 -6.09 63.64 -7.30
N SER A 124 -5.12 63.11 -8.04
CA SER A 124 -4.15 63.95 -8.76
C SER A 124 -4.82 64.86 -9.78
N SER A 125 -5.84 64.37 -10.50
CA SER A 125 -6.58 65.16 -11.48
C SER A 125 -7.40 66.27 -10.84
N ASP A 126 -8.02 65.99 -9.69
CA ASP A 126 -8.82 66.94 -8.93
C ASP A 126 -7.93 68.04 -8.33
N LEU A 127 -6.78 67.66 -7.76
CA LEU A 127 -5.79 68.62 -7.27
C LEU A 127 -5.27 69.55 -8.38
N MET A 128 -4.99 69.01 -9.57
CA MET A 128 -4.57 69.82 -10.73
C MET A 128 -5.66 70.79 -11.18
N ARG A 129 -6.92 70.35 -11.24
CA ARG A 129 -8.06 71.22 -11.56
C ARG A 129 -8.22 72.32 -10.52
N GLN A 130 -8.15 71.99 -9.24
CA GLN A 130 -8.30 72.96 -8.15
C GLN A 130 -7.16 73.99 -8.16
N LEU A 131 -5.92 73.58 -8.40
CA LEU A 131 -4.78 74.48 -8.55
C LEU A 131 -4.97 75.45 -9.73
N LEU A 132 -5.45 74.96 -10.87
CA LEU A 132 -5.72 75.81 -12.05
C LEU A 132 -6.83 76.82 -11.76
N VAL A 133 -7.92 76.40 -11.10
CA VAL A 133 -9.01 77.30 -10.69
C VAL A 133 -8.52 78.38 -9.72
N ILE A 134 -7.74 78.00 -8.71
CA ILE A 134 -7.14 78.97 -7.77
C ILE A 134 -6.23 79.93 -8.52
N HIS A 135 -5.38 79.43 -9.43
CA HIS A 135 -4.49 80.29 -10.21
C HIS A 135 -5.29 81.27 -11.08
N ALA A 136 -6.29 80.80 -11.82
CA ALA A 136 -7.17 81.66 -12.61
C ALA A 136 -7.89 82.72 -11.76
N ALA A 137 -8.41 82.33 -10.58
CA ALA A 137 -9.05 83.25 -9.64
C ALA A 137 -8.07 84.32 -9.12
N THR A 138 -6.84 83.93 -8.76
CA THR A 138 -5.81 84.89 -8.33
C THR A 138 -5.41 85.86 -9.44
N VAL A 139 -5.27 85.39 -10.69
CA VAL A 139 -5.00 86.25 -11.86
C VAL A 139 -6.15 87.22 -12.13
N ALA A 140 -7.40 86.75 -12.09
CA ALA A 140 -8.58 87.60 -12.27
C ALA A 140 -8.70 88.69 -11.19
N LEU A 141 -8.41 88.34 -9.93
CA LEU A 141 -8.40 89.28 -8.82
C LEU A 141 -7.34 90.37 -9.01
N ILE A 142 -6.12 90.00 -9.42
CA ILE A 142 -5.05 90.96 -9.74
C ILE A 142 -5.51 91.90 -10.87
N ALA A 143 -6.04 91.35 -11.97
CA ALA A 143 -6.51 92.17 -13.10
C ALA A 143 -7.62 93.15 -12.70
N ALA A 144 -8.59 92.73 -11.87
CA ALA A 144 -9.66 93.59 -11.37
C ALA A 144 -9.14 94.76 -10.53
N VAL A 145 -8.11 94.54 -9.69
CA VAL A 145 -7.48 95.61 -8.89
C VAL A 145 -6.77 96.63 -9.78
N PHE A 146 -6.04 96.18 -10.80
CA PHE A 146 -5.27 97.07 -11.69
C PHE A 146 -6.15 97.85 -12.69
N PHE A 147 -7.15 97.22 -13.30
CA PHE A 147 -7.99 97.86 -14.33
C PHE A 147 -9.27 98.51 -13.79
N GLY A 148 -9.81 98.05 -12.65
CA GLY A 148 -10.99 98.66 -12.03
C GLY A 148 -10.70 100.02 -11.39
N GLY A 149 -9.48 100.22 -10.89
CA GLY A 149 -9.05 101.49 -10.29
C GLY A 149 -8.96 102.65 -11.27
N THR A 150 -8.81 102.40 -12.57
CA THR A 150 -8.72 103.44 -13.59
C THR A 150 -10.08 103.98 -14.06
N ALA A 151 -11.20 103.33 -13.72
CA ALA A 151 -12.53 103.76 -14.11
C ALA A 151 -13.19 104.79 -13.15
N LEU A 152 -12.59 105.04 -11.98
CA LEU A 152 -13.15 105.96 -10.97
C LEU A 152 -12.43 107.33 -10.89
N VAL A 153 -11.47 107.59 -11.78
CA VAL A 153 -10.61 108.80 -11.76
C VAL A 153 -10.68 109.61 -13.08
N GLY A 154 -11.63 109.29 -13.97
CA GLY A 154 -11.90 110.05 -15.20
C GLY A 154 -13.15 110.90 -15.10
#